data_AF-A0A970B526-F1
#
_entry.id   AF-A0A970B526-F1
#
_cell.length_a   1.000
_cell.length_b   1.000
_cell.length_c   1.000
_cell.angle_alpha   90.00
_cell.angle_beta   90.00
_cell.angle_gamma   90.00
#
_symmetry.space_group_name_H-M   'P 1'
#
loop_
_entity.id
_entity.type
_entity.pdbx_description
1 polymer ?
#
loop_
_entity_poly.entity_id
_entity_poly.type
_entity_poly.pdbx_seq_one_letter_code
_entity_poly.pdbx_strand_id
1 'polypeptide(L)'
;KQQRQELRNRLGVLLGHLLKWRYQPEGRSRSWTGTIREQRRRIKEHLADNPSLNSYLSEAIRRGYQDGLDLMEKETPLNPKYLPQSCPFSEVEIFDEPVEMEE
;
A
#
# COMPACT_ATOMS: atom_id res chain seq x y z
N LYS A 1 13.35 -15.37 -5.52
CA LYS A 1 11.94 -15.37 -6.02
C LYS A 1 10.93 -15.07 -4.91
N GLN A 2 11.01 -15.77 -3.77
CA GLN A 2 10.12 -15.58 -2.62
C GLN A 2 10.18 -14.15 -2.04
N GLN A 3 11.38 -13.61 -1.79
CA GLN A 3 11.56 -12.26 -1.22
C GLN A 3 10.90 -11.14 -2.04
N ARG A 4 10.97 -11.24 -3.39
CA ARG A 4 10.30 -10.30 -4.31
C ARG A 4 8.78 -10.43 -4.25
N GLN A 5 8.28 -11.67 -4.14
CA GLN A 5 6.84 -11.91 -4.02
C GLN A 5 6.31 -11.42 -2.68
N GLU A 6 7.05 -11.62 -1.59
CA GLU A 6 6.69 -11.09 -0.27
C GLU A 6 6.63 -9.56 -0.29
N LEU A 7 7.64 -8.89 -0.85
CA LEU A 7 7.63 -7.44 -1.00
C LEU A 7 6.39 -6.95 -1.76
N ARG A 8 6.09 -7.59 -2.90
CA ARG A 8 4.90 -7.28 -3.71
C ARG A 8 3.61 -7.48 -2.90
N ASN A 9 3.46 -8.60 -2.20
CA ASN A 9 2.27 -8.91 -1.41
C ASN A 9 2.03 -7.85 -0.32
N ARG A 10 3.09 -7.49 0.41
CA ARG A 10 3.02 -6.45 1.45
C ARG A 10 2.66 -5.09 0.86
N LEU A 11 3.27 -4.73 -0.27
CA LEU A 11 2.94 -3.50 -1.00
C LEU A 11 1.49 -3.49 -1.48
N GLY A 12 0.95 -4.63 -1.94
CA GLY A 12 -0.46 -4.73 -2.34
C GLY A 12 -1.42 -4.41 -1.19
N VAL A 13 -1.17 -4.99 0.00
CA VAL A 13 -1.99 -4.70 1.19
C VAL A 13 -1.87 -3.23 1.59
N LEU A 14 -0.64 -2.69 1.62
CA LEU A 14 -0.38 -1.29 1.97
C LEU A 14 -1.07 -0.33 1.00
N LEU A 15 -0.86 -0.49 -0.30
CA LEU A 15 -1.39 0.38 -1.34
C LEU A 15 -2.91 0.30 -1.41
N GLY A 16 -3.50 -0.88 -1.23
CA GLY A 16 -4.96 -1.04 -1.11
C GLY A 16 -5.52 -0.24 0.07
N HIS A 17 -4.87 -0.30 1.23
CA HIS A 17 -5.29 0.50 2.40
C HIS A 17 -5.05 2.00 2.21
N LEU A 18 -3.98 2.43 1.52
CA LEU A 18 -3.76 3.84 1.19
C LEU A 18 -4.81 4.36 0.19
N LEU A 19 -5.23 3.54 -0.77
CA LEU A 19 -6.35 3.88 -1.67
C LEU A 19 -7.63 4.07 -0.87
N LYS A 20 -7.97 3.13 0.01
CA LYS A 20 -9.13 3.24 0.91
C LYS A 20 -9.04 4.51 1.77
N TRP A 21 -7.86 4.78 2.34
CA TRP A 21 -7.61 5.97 3.14
C TRP A 21 -7.85 7.27 2.36
N ARG A 22 -7.36 7.35 1.12
CA ARG A 22 -7.46 8.56 0.30
C ARG A 22 -8.84 8.77 -0.33
N TYR A 23 -9.46 7.70 -0.83
CA TYR A 23 -10.68 7.78 -1.63
C TYR A 23 -11.95 7.39 -0.90
N GLN A 24 -11.85 6.84 0.32
CA GLN A 24 -13.00 6.51 1.17
C GLN A 24 -12.84 7.09 2.59
N PRO A 25 -12.84 8.44 2.73
CA PRO A 25 -12.62 9.09 4.02
C PRO A 25 -13.63 8.68 5.10
N GLU A 26 -14.87 8.39 4.73
CA GLU A 26 -15.95 7.92 5.61
C GLU A 26 -15.71 6.52 6.20
N GLY A 27 -14.86 5.71 5.56
CA GLY A 27 -14.50 4.36 6.02
C GLY A 27 -13.26 4.31 6.92
N ARG A 28 -12.60 5.47 7.13
CA ARG A 28 -11.36 5.53 7.92
C ARG A 28 -11.61 5.01 9.33
N SER A 29 -10.72 4.14 9.79
CA SER A 29 -10.81 3.50 11.10
C SER A 29 -9.44 3.25 11.69
N ARG A 30 -9.39 3.06 13.02
CA ARG A 30 -8.17 2.68 13.75
C ARG A 30 -7.57 1.37 13.22
N SER A 31 -8.41 0.45 12.73
CA SER A 31 -7.96 -0.78 12.11
C SER A 31 -7.18 -0.50 10.82
N TRP A 32 -7.69 0.36 9.94
CA TRP A 32 -7.01 0.71 8.70
C TRP A 32 -5.68 1.43 8.95
N THR A 33 -5.66 2.39 9.88
CA THR A 33 -4.40 3.05 10.27
C THR A 33 -3.40 2.06 10.85
N GLY A 34 -3.88 1.09 11.64
CA GLY A 34 -3.05 0.00 12.17
C GLY A 34 -2.43 -0.84 11.07
N THR A 35 -3.22 -1.26 10.08
CA THR A 35 -2.72 -2.02 8.92
C THR A 35 -1.68 -1.24 8.12
N ILE A 36 -1.92 0.04 7.83
CA ILE A 36 -0.98 0.89 7.08
C ILE A 36 0.35 0.99 7.82
N ARG A 37 0.32 1.30 9.12
CA ARG A 37 1.52 1.42 9.96
C ARG A 37 2.29 0.10 10.02
N GLU A 38 1.60 -1.01 10.22
CA GLU A 38 2.22 -2.33 10.26
C GLU A 38 2.86 -2.70 8.92
N GLN A 39 2.16 -2.55 7.80
CA GLN A 39 2.73 -2.89 6.49
C GLN A 39 3.93 -2.01 6.15
N ARG A 40 3.89 -0.70 6.42
CA ARG A 40 5.05 0.19 6.25
C ARG A 40 6.26 -0.28 7.04
N ARG A 41 6.09 -0.58 8.32
CA ARG A 41 7.16 -1.10 9.19
C ARG A 41 7.74 -2.39 8.63
N ARG A 42 6.88 -3.36 8.29
CA ARG A 42 7.31 -4.65 7.75
C ARG A 42 8.03 -4.55 6.41
N ILE A 43 7.59 -3.66 5.53
CA ILE A 43 8.27 -3.45 4.24
C ILE A 43 9.65 -2.84 4.45
N LYS A 44 9.78 -1.84 5.35
CA LYS A 44 11.08 -1.24 5.69
C LYS A 44 12.04 -2.27 6.28
N GLU A 45 11.58 -3.08 7.24
CA GLU A 45 12.34 -4.21 7.80
C GLU A 45 12.79 -5.16 6.68
N HIS A 46 11.87 -5.56 5.81
CA HIS A 46 12.14 -6.49 4.72
C HIS A 46 13.18 -5.97 3.71
N LEU A 47 13.12 -4.68 3.38
CA LEU A 47 14.08 -4.02 2.49
C LEU A 47 15.46 -3.86 3.15
N ALA A 48 15.50 -3.61 4.46
CA ALA A 48 16.74 -3.54 5.23
C ALA A 48 17.43 -4.91 5.29
N ASP A 49 16.67 -5.97 5.54
CA ASP A 49 17.18 -7.35 5.58
C ASP A 49 17.60 -7.86 4.19
N ASN A 50 17.01 -7.30 3.12
CA ASN A 50 17.26 -7.71 1.75
C ASN A 50 17.60 -6.51 0.82
N PRO A 51 18.78 -5.87 0.95
CA PRO A 51 19.09 -4.63 0.23
C PRO A 51 19.04 -4.75 -1.31
N SER A 52 19.25 -5.96 -1.85
CA SER A 52 19.14 -6.21 -3.30
C SER A 52 17.74 -5.97 -3.86
N LEU A 53 16.70 -6.01 -3.00
CA LEU A 53 15.33 -5.72 -3.38
C LEU A 53 15.07 -4.24 -3.71
N ASN A 54 15.93 -3.32 -3.28
CA ASN A 54 15.76 -1.89 -3.60
C ASN A 54 15.74 -1.65 -5.11
N SER A 55 16.55 -2.38 -5.89
CA SER A 55 16.52 -2.32 -7.36
C SER A 55 15.21 -2.82 -7.98
N TYR A 56 14.42 -3.60 -7.23
CA TYR A 56 13.12 -4.13 -7.65
C TYR A 56 11.95 -3.29 -7.11
N LEU A 57 12.20 -2.32 -6.22
CA LEU A 57 11.16 -1.61 -5.47
C LEU A 57 10.13 -0.93 -6.39
N SER A 58 10.58 -0.20 -7.41
CA SER A 58 9.68 0.51 -8.33
C SER A 58 8.76 -0.46 -9.09
N GLU A 59 9.29 -1.60 -9.54
CA GLU A 59 8.47 -2.64 -10.19
C GLU A 59 7.54 -3.34 -9.19
N ALA A 60 7.99 -3.52 -7.94
CA ALA A 60 7.17 -4.07 -6.87
C ALA A 60 6.00 -3.13 -6.52
N ILE A 61 6.22 -1.81 -6.47
CA ILE A 61 5.17 -0.80 -6.27
C ILE A 61 4.17 -0.86 -7.42
N ARG A 62 4.63 -0.87 -8.68
CA ARG A 62 3.75 -0.94 -9.84
C ARG A 62 2.85 -2.18 -9.82
N ARG A 63 3.41 -3.35 -9.49
CA ARG A 63 2.65 -4.61 -9.39
C ARG A 63 1.76 -4.65 -8.16
N GLY A 64 2.28 -4.24 -7.01
CA GLY A 64 1.53 -4.16 -5.76
C GLY A 64 0.36 -3.20 -5.87
N TYR A 65 0.48 -2.12 -6.65
CA TYR A 65 -0.63 -1.18 -6.87
C TYR A 65 -1.83 -1.86 -7.54
N GLN A 66 -1.58 -2.73 -8.53
CA GLN A 66 -2.64 -3.51 -9.17
C GLN A 66 -3.31 -4.45 -8.16
N ASP A 67 -2.51 -5.14 -7.33
CA ASP A 67 -3.04 -6.00 -6.26
C ASP A 67 -3.85 -5.17 -5.22
N GLY A 68 -3.45 -3.91 -4.99
CA GLY A 68 -4.13 -2.97 -4.10
C GLY A 68 -5.46 -2.46 -4.65
N LEU A 69 -5.57 -2.25 -5.97
CA LEU A 69 -6.84 -1.95 -6.64
C LEU A 69 -7.81 -3.12 -6.47
N ASP A 70 -7.36 -4.36 -6.69
CA ASP A 70 -8.17 -5.57 -6.51
C ASP A 70 -8.64 -5.74 -5.05
N LEU A 71 -7.78 -5.40 -4.07
CA LEU A 71 -8.14 -5.44 -2.65
C LEU A 71 -9.21 -4.39 -2.33
N MET A 72 -9.02 -3.17 -2.81
CA MET A 72 -9.93 -2.05 -2.58
C MET A 72 -11.30 -2.30 -3.21
N GLU A 73 -11.36 -2.87 -4.41
CA GLU A 73 -12.62 -3.26 -5.08
C GLU A 73 -13.42 -4.27 -4.27
N LYS A 74 -12.74 -5.24 -3.63
CA LYS A 74 -13.39 -6.29 -2.84
C LYS A 74 -13.96 -5.78 -1.52
N GLU A 75 -13.35 -4.74 -0.96
CA GLU A 75 -13.65 -4.27 0.40
C GLU A 75 -14.46 -2.97 0.44
N THR A 76 -14.65 -2.32 -0.70
CA THR A 76 -15.31 -1.02 -0.79
C THR A 76 -16.29 -0.96 -1.97
N PRO A 77 -17.27 -0.05 -1.95
CA PRO A 77 -18.16 0.17 -3.10
C PRO A 77 -17.50 0.98 -4.23
N LEU A 78 -16.23 1.40 -4.07
CA LEU A 78 -15.54 2.20 -5.07
C LEU A 78 -15.16 1.34 -6.27
N ASN A 79 -15.38 1.88 -7.47
CA ASN A 79 -15.02 1.19 -8.71
C ASN A 79 -13.59 1.56 -9.13
N PRO A 80 -12.65 0.59 -9.26
CA PRO A 80 -11.28 0.85 -9.70
C PRO A 80 -11.14 1.64 -11.00
N LYS A 81 -12.15 1.57 -11.89
CA LYS A 81 -12.14 2.31 -13.17
C LYS A 81 -12.11 3.83 -13.00
N TYR A 82 -12.55 4.34 -11.85
CA TYR A 82 -12.53 5.77 -11.54
C TYR A 82 -11.28 6.19 -10.74
N LEU A 83 -10.40 5.24 -10.43
CA LEU A 83 -9.14 5.51 -9.78
C LEU A 83 -8.01 5.66 -10.80
N PRO A 84 -6.88 6.29 -10.41
CA PRO A 84 -5.68 6.32 -11.23
C PRO A 84 -5.26 4.91 -11.68
N GLN A 85 -4.89 4.74 -12.95
CA GLN A 85 -4.47 3.43 -13.47
C GLN A 85 -3.01 3.10 -13.15
N SER A 86 -2.25 4.11 -12.71
CA SER A 86 -0.91 4.01 -12.16
C SER A 86 -0.90 4.48 -10.71
N CYS A 87 0.02 3.97 -9.89
CA CYS A 87 0.16 4.36 -8.49
C CYS A 87 0.27 5.88 -8.37
N PRO A 88 -0.68 6.57 -7.71
CA PRO A 88 -0.64 8.02 -7.56
C PRO A 88 0.24 8.47 -6.39
N PHE A 89 0.63 7.53 -5.52
CA PHE A 89 1.42 7.80 -4.33
C PHE A 89 2.91 7.86 -4.66
N SER A 90 3.57 8.89 -4.17
CA SER A 90 5.02 8.98 -4.06
C SER A 90 5.56 7.98 -3.04
N GLU A 91 6.86 7.68 -3.09
CA GLU A 91 7.48 6.82 -2.06
C GLU A 91 7.32 7.39 -0.64
N VAL A 92 7.33 8.72 -0.49
CA VAL A 92 7.07 9.39 0.79
C VAL A 92 5.65 9.10 1.28
N GLU A 93 4.64 9.22 0.41
CA GLU A 93 3.26 8.86 0.76
C GLU A 93 3.11 7.36 1.07
N ILE A 94 3.86 6.51 0.36
CA ILE A 94 3.82 5.06 0.60
C ILE A 94 4.43 4.73 1.98
N PHE A 95 5.56 5.33 2.35
CA PHE A 95 6.37 4.86 3.47
C PHE A 95 6.35 5.73 4.72
N ASP A 96 6.07 7.03 4.59
CA ASP A 96 6.38 8.02 5.64
C ASP A 96 5.22 8.98 5.96
N GLU A 97 4.34 9.30 5.01
CA GLU A 97 3.26 10.27 5.24
C GLU A 97 2.34 9.84 6.39
N PRO A 98 2.12 10.66 7.43
CA PRO A 98 1.32 10.27 8.57
C PRO A 98 -0.13 9.94 8.19
N VAL A 99 -0.64 8.82 8.73
CA VAL A 99 -2.06 8.48 8.72
C VAL A 99 -2.60 8.67 10.12
N GLU A 100 -3.23 9.82 10.35
CA GLU A 100 -3.78 10.25 11.63
C GLU A 100 -5.29 10.37 11.50
N MET A 101 -6.01 9.94 12.53
CA MET A 101 -7.42 10.29 12.68
C MET A 101 -7.45 11.53 13.56
N GLU A 102 -8.11 12.59 13.08
CA GLU A 102 -8.45 13.74 13.94
C GLU A 102 -9.35 13.22 15.09
N GLU A 103 -8.99 13.55 16.33
CA GLU A 103 -9.71 13.15 17.55
C GLU A 103 -10.99 13.95 17.77
#